data_AF-A0A939AKZ0-F1
#
_entry.id   AF-A0A939AKZ0-F1
#
_cell.length_a   1.000
_cell.length_b   1.000
_cell.length_c   1.000
_cell.angle_alpha   90.00
_cell.angle_beta   90.00
_cell.angle_gamma   90.00
#
_symmetry.space_group_name_H-M   'P 1'
#
loop_
_entity.id
_entity.type
_entity.pdbx_description
1 polymer ?
#
loop_
_entity_poly.entity_id
_entity_poly.type
_entity_poly.pdbx_seq_one_letter_code
_entity_poly.pdbx_strand_id
1 'polypeptide(L)'
;MKHEAFSGPYLCLGPDLVIGYAQNYRASAETGLGKAPAASLEVNTDHWGADHCINSDLVPGVLFANRDVANIPDVSFRDIPFLMINKHMDQSHLKPPSEQTRRGQENIEERLKGLGYL
;
A
#
# COMPACT_ATOMS: atom_id res chain seq x y z
N MET A 1 -19.29 -1.69 -6.85
CA MET A 1 -18.55 -2.85 -6.28
C MET A 1 -17.26 -3.11 -7.07
N LYS A 2 -16.08 -3.11 -6.42
CA LYS A 2 -14.67 -3.11 -6.97
C LYS A 2 -14.33 -2.07 -8.05
N HIS A 3 -15.03 -2.08 -9.19
CA HIS A 3 -14.79 -1.21 -10.34
C HIS A 3 -15.07 0.28 -10.07
N GLU A 4 -15.74 0.60 -8.97
CA GLU A 4 -15.96 1.98 -8.51
C GLU A 4 -14.78 2.53 -7.71
N ALA A 5 -13.97 1.66 -7.08
CA ALA A 5 -12.89 2.07 -6.17
C ALA A 5 -11.49 1.79 -6.74
N PHE A 6 -11.35 0.79 -7.61
CA PHE A 6 -10.07 0.36 -8.16
C PHE A 6 -10.11 0.28 -9.69
N SER A 7 -8.97 0.52 -10.30
CA SER A 7 -8.77 0.51 -11.75
C SER A 7 -7.48 -0.21 -12.13
N GLY A 8 -7.43 -0.85 -13.29
CA GLY A 8 -6.20 -1.41 -13.85
C GLY A 8 -6.34 -2.87 -14.29
N PRO A 9 -5.29 -3.45 -14.90
CA PRO A 9 -5.33 -4.76 -15.53
C PRO A 9 -5.56 -5.93 -14.56
N TYR A 10 -5.35 -5.72 -13.25
CA TYR A 10 -5.50 -6.75 -12.21
C TYR A 10 -6.64 -6.47 -11.24
N LEU A 11 -7.62 -5.68 -11.66
CA LEU A 11 -8.78 -5.38 -10.85
C LEU A 11 -9.52 -6.64 -10.36
N CYS A 12 -9.50 -7.72 -11.15
CA CYS A 12 -10.06 -9.01 -10.77
C CYS A 12 -9.36 -9.65 -9.55
N LEU A 13 -8.09 -9.33 -9.32
CA LEU A 13 -7.30 -9.77 -8.16
C LEU A 13 -7.44 -8.82 -6.95
N GLY A 14 -8.13 -7.68 -7.13
CA GLY A 14 -8.34 -6.71 -6.06
C GLY A 14 -9.22 -7.26 -4.93
N PRO A 15 -9.07 -6.74 -3.70
CA PRO A 15 -9.86 -7.18 -2.55
C PRO A 15 -11.34 -6.83 -2.72
N ASP A 16 -12.23 -7.63 -2.12
CA ASP A 16 -13.67 -7.32 -2.06
C ASP A 16 -13.97 -6.11 -1.18
N LEU A 17 -13.20 -5.96 -0.11
CA LEU A 17 -13.29 -4.85 0.83
C LEU A 17 -11.90 -4.45 1.32
N VAL A 18 -11.67 -3.15 1.43
CA VAL A 18 -10.55 -2.59 2.17
C VAL A 18 -11.12 -1.86 3.38
N ILE A 19 -10.79 -2.36 4.57
CA ILE A 19 -11.19 -1.74 5.83
C ILE A 19 -10.04 -0.84 6.28
N GLY A 20 -10.33 0.44 6.46
CA GLY A 20 -9.39 1.41 7.02
C GLY A 20 -9.88 1.96 8.36
N TYR A 21 -9.10 2.87 8.92
CA TYR A 21 -9.43 3.58 10.16
C TYR A 21 -9.87 5.02 9.85
N ALA A 22 -10.71 5.58 10.71
CA ALA A 22 -11.01 7.00 10.70
C ALA A 22 -9.78 7.83 11.11
N GLN A 23 -9.76 9.12 10.78
CA GLN A 23 -8.70 10.03 11.22
C GLN A 23 -8.50 9.95 12.74
N ASN A 24 -7.25 9.89 13.18
CA ASN A 24 -6.81 9.72 14.57
C ASN A 24 -7.01 8.32 15.18
N TYR A 25 -7.42 7.33 14.39
CA TYR A 25 -7.47 5.93 14.80
C TYR A 25 -6.47 5.10 13.98
N ARG A 26 -5.96 4.02 14.57
CA ARG A 26 -5.05 3.07 13.92
C ARG A 26 -5.20 1.65 14.45
N ALA A 27 -4.67 0.68 13.72
CA ALA A 27 -4.44 -0.65 14.26
C ALA A 27 -3.44 -0.59 15.42
N SER A 28 -3.71 -1.34 16.50
CA SER A 28 -2.76 -1.47 17.60
C SER A 28 -1.53 -2.26 17.15
N ALA A 29 -0.39 -2.04 17.83
CA ALA A 29 0.82 -2.82 17.60
C ALA A 29 0.58 -4.32 17.86
N GLU A 30 -0.25 -4.64 18.85
CA GLU A 30 -0.61 -6.02 19.17
C GLU A 30 -1.33 -6.73 18.03
N THR A 31 -2.29 -6.06 17.37
CA THR A 31 -2.97 -6.63 16.20
C THR A 31 -2.01 -6.82 15.02
N GLY A 32 -1.04 -5.91 14.85
CA GLY A 32 0.05 -6.08 13.87
C GLY A 32 0.91 -7.32 14.12
N LEU A 33 0.98 -7.80 15.37
CA LEU A 33 1.66 -9.04 15.76
C LEU A 33 0.73 -10.27 15.74
N GLY A 34 -0.49 -10.13 15.22
CA GLY A 34 -1.47 -11.22 15.13
C GLY A 34 -2.26 -11.49 16.41
N LYS A 35 -2.16 -10.62 17.42
CA LYS A 35 -2.97 -10.73 18.63
C LYS A 35 -4.38 -10.18 18.42
N ALA A 36 -5.33 -10.65 19.22
CA ALA A 36 -6.69 -10.14 19.28
C ALA A 36 -7.03 -9.74 20.73
N PRO A 37 -6.68 -8.51 21.16
CA PRO A 37 -6.98 -8.02 22.50
C PRO A 37 -8.49 -7.96 22.77
N ALA A 38 -8.89 -8.11 24.03
CA ALA A 38 -10.31 -8.05 24.42
C ALA A 38 -10.89 -6.62 24.31
N ALA A 39 -10.06 -5.60 24.53
CA ALA A 39 -10.44 -4.21 24.33
C ALA A 39 -10.38 -3.86 22.84
N SER A 40 -11.44 -3.26 22.32
CA SER A 40 -11.52 -2.84 20.92
C SER A 40 -10.93 -1.46 20.65
N LEU A 41 -10.73 -0.64 21.68
CA LEU A 41 -10.15 0.70 21.61
C LEU A 41 -9.34 0.98 22.88
N GLU A 42 -8.18 1.58 22.69
CA GLU A 42 -7.29 1.98 23.78
C GLU A 42 -6.58 3.28 23.43
N VAL A 43 -6.10 3.99 24.45
CA VAL A 43 -5.25 5.17 24.26
C VAL A 43 -3.85 4.68 23.92
N ASN A 44 -3.32 5.12 22.79
CA ASN A 44 -1.95 4.84 22.41
C ASN A 44 -0.98 5.70 23.22
N THR A 45 -0.30 5.10 24.20
CA THR A 45 0.74 5.75 25.01
C THR A 45 2.16 5.46 24.52
N ASP A 46 2.31 4.80 23.36
CA ASP A 46 3.60 4.47 22.77
C ASP A 46 4.21 5.67 22.03
N HIS A 47 5.51 5.61 21.74
CA HIS A 47 6.24 6.64 21.01
C HIS A 47 5.74 6.80 19.56
N TRP A 48 5.14 5.76 18.98
CA TRP A 48 4.58 5.80 17.63
C TRP A 48 3.10 6.21 17.64
N GLY A 49 2.85 7.50 17.86
CA GLY A 49 1.51 8.08 17.98
C GLY A 49 0.78 8.36 16.65
N ALA A 50 1.51 8.40 15.53
CA ALA A 50 0.96 8.78 14.22
C ALA A 50 0.80 7.58 13.28
N ASP A 51 -0.21 7.64 12.42
CA ASP A 51 -0.44 6.67 11.34
C ASP A 51 -0.90 7.42 10.07
N HIS A 52 -0.66 6.81 8.92
CA HIS A 52 -1.06 7.29 7.59
C HIS A 52 -1.78 6.21 6.78
N CYS A 53 -1.98 5.02 7.33
CA CYS A 53 -2.72 3.92 6.72
C CYS A 53 -4.25 4.14 6.81
N ILE A 54 -4.72 5.26 6.27
CA ILE A 54 -6.13 5.66 6.18
C ILE A 54 -6.48 6.04 4.74
N ASN A 55 -7.67 6.61 4.51
CA ASN A 55 -8.02 7.15 3.19
C ASN A 55 -6.95 8.15 2.71
N SER A 56 -6.39 7.93 1.52
CA SER A 56 -5.35 8.79 0.93
C SER A 56 -5.77 10.25 0.78
N ASP A 57 -7.06 10.53 0.61
CA ASP A 57 -7.57 11.90 0.51
C ASP A 57 -7.40 12.70 1.82
N LEU A 58 -7.23 11.99 2.95
CA LEU A 58 -6.96 12.57 4.27
C LEU A 58 -5.47 12.66 4.58
N VAL A 59 -4.60 12.22 3.68
CA VAL A 59 -3.13 12.18 3.84
C VAL A 59 -2.48 12.96 2.68
N PRO A 60 -2.50 14.30 2.72
CA PRO A 60 -1.98 15.11 1.63
C PRO A 60 -0.46 14.92 1.48
N GLY A 61 -0.02 14.71 0.24
CA GLY A 61 1.39 14.69 -0.12
C GLY A 61 1.94 16.09 -0.36
N VAL A 62 3.27 16.21 -0.35
CA VAL A 62 3.99 17.43 -0.75
C VAL A 62 4.99 17.06 -1.84
N LEU A 63 5.00 17.84 -2.93
CA LEU A 63 5.96 17.69 -4.02
C LEU A 63 6.95 18.85 -4.00
N PHE A 64 8.24 18.53 -3.89
CA PHE A 64 9.33 19.47 -4.13
C PHE A 64 9.94 19.18 -5.50
N ALA A 65 10.02 20.21 -6.35
CA ALA A 65 10.58 20.09 -7.69
C ALA A 65 11.51 21.27 -7.99
N ASN A 66 12.56 21.01 -8.75
CA ASN A 66 13.47 22.03 -9.29
C ASN A 66 13.14 22.43 -10.74
N ARG A 67 11.96 22.01 -11.22
CA ARG A 67 11.40 22.29 -12.55
C ARG A 67 9.97 22.76 -12.37
N ASP A 68 9.46 23.52 -13.33
CA ASP A 68 8.08 23.98 -13.29
C ASP A 68 7.11 22.78 -13.45
N VAL A 69 6.21 22.64 -12.47
CA VAL A 69 5.15 21.63 -12.43
C VAL A 69 3.77 22.27 -12.29
N ALA A 70 3.65 23.59 -12.38
CA ALA A 70 2.40 24.32 -12.17
C ALA A 70 1.31 23.95 -13.21
N ASN A 71 1.72 23.54 -14.41
CA ASN A 71 0.81 23.12 -15.48
C ASN A 71 0.37 21.65 -15.38
N ILE A 72 0.72 20.94 -14.30
CA ILE A 72 0.33 19.56 -14.06
C ILE A 72 -0.68 19.56 -12.89
N PRO A 73 -1.98 19.66 -13.17
CA PRO A 73 -2.99 19.59 -12.11
C PRO A 73 -3.02 18.18 -11.52
N ASP A 74 -3.41 18.07 -10.24
CA ASP A 74 -3.66 16.80 -9.54
C ASP A 74 -2.51 15.78 -9.63
N VAL A 75 -1.26 16.24 -9.50
CA VAL A 75 -0.07 15.38 -9.53
C VAL A 75 -0.23 14.23 -8.54
N SER A 76 -0.10 13.01 -9.05
CA SER A 76 -0.17 11.79 -8.28
C SER A 76 1.16 11.06 -8.27
N PHE A 77 1.30 10.06 -7.38
CA PHE A 77 2.43 9.15 -7.39
C PHE A 77 2.65 8.44 -8.74
N ARG A 78 1.60 8.30 -9.56
CA ARG A 78 1.68 7.64 -10.88
C ARG A 78 2.43 8.49 -11.90
N ASP A 79 2.58 9.78 -11.65
CA ASP A 79 3.22 10.73 -12.55
C ASP A 79 4.74 10.82 -12.32
N ILE A 80 5.25 10.27 -11.22
CA ILE A 80 6.68 10.33 -10.88
C ILE A 80 7.59 9.84 -12.03
N PRO A 81 7.32 8.72 -12.73
CA PRO A 81 8.16 8.30 -13.85
C PRO A 81 8.20 9.33 -14.99
N PHE A 82 7.07 9.97 -15.30
CA PHE A 82 7.02 11.04 -16.28
C PHE A 82 7.78 12.27 -15.78
N LEU A 83 7.54 12.68 -14.54
CA LEU A 83 8.20 13.83 -13.91
C LEU A 83 9.71 13.64 -13.78
N MET A 84 10.22 12.42 -13.62
CA MET A 84 11.65 12.17 -13.41
C MET A 84 12.40 11.94 -14.72
N ILE A 85 11.85 11.10 -15.61
CA ILE A 85 12.56 10.60 -16.80
C ILE A 85 11.76 10.75 -18.10
N ASN A 86 10.70 11.56 -18.10
CA ASN A 86 9.85 11.82 -19.26
C ASN A 86 9.28 10.54 -19.90
N LYS A 87 8.92 9.56 -19.05
CA LYS A 87 8.40 8.27 -19.49
C LYS A 87 7.01 8.03 -18.93
N HIS A 88 6.03 7.87 -19.82
CA HIS A 88 4.71 7.36 -19.44
C HIS A 88 4.81 5.87 -19.11
N MET A 89 4.15 5.47 -18.01
CA MET A 89 4.05 4.09 -17.62
C MET A 89 3.09 3.35 -18.54
N ASP A 90 3.61 2.45 -19.36
CA ASP A 90 2.80 1.47 -20.07
C ASP A 90 2.48 0.29 -19.14
N GLN A 91 1.22 0.16 -18.78
CA GLN A 91 0.74 -0.92 -17.91
C GLN A 91 0.17 -2.11 -18.68
N SER A 92 0.15 -2.07 -20.03
CA SER A 92 -0.46 -3.11 -20.86
C SER A 92 0.26 -4.47 -20.78
N HIS A 93 1.55 -4.46 -20.44
CA HIS A 93 2.41 -5.65 -20.37
C HIS A 93 2.92 -5.97 -18.97
N LEU A 94 2.27 -5.43 -17.93
CA LEU A 94 2.57 -5.90 -16.58
C LEU A 94 2.31 -7.41 -16.53
N LYS A 95 3.13 -8.12 -15.74
CA LYS A 95 2.82 -9.50 -15.37
C LYS A 95 2.03 -9.45 -14.05
N PRO A 96 0.99 -10.30 -13.89
CA PRO A 96 0.33 -10.41 -12.60
C PRO A 96 1.39 -10.77 -11.54
N PRO A 97 1.17 -10.41 -10.26
CA PRO A 97 1.92 -11.02 -9.17
C PRO A 97 1.94 -12.53 -9.42
N SER A 98 3.12 -13.14 -9.40
CA SER A 98 3.26 -14.57 -9.68
C SER A 98 2.22 -15.31 -8.84
N GLU A 99 1.35 -16.10 -9.47
CA GLU A 99 0.50 -17.03 -8.73
C GLU A 99 1.42 -17.77 -7.75
N GLN A 100 1.05 -17.78 -6.47
CA GLN A 100 1.67 -18.65 -5.49
C GLN A 100 1.34 -20.09 -5.87
N THR A 101 2.04 -20.59 -6.88
CA THR A 101 2.12 -22.01 -7.15
C THR A 101 2.80 -22.64 -5.93
N ARG A 102 2.42 -23.87 -5.56
CA ARG A 102 3.08 -24.61 -4.45
C ARG A 102 4.61 -24.51 -4.51
N ARG A 103 5.16 -24.54 -5.73
CA ARG A 103 6.58 -24.42 -6.02
C ARG A 103 7.16 -23.04 -5.70
N GLY A 104 6.39 -21.97 -5.92
CA GLY A 104 6.74 -20.61 -5.49
C GLY A 104 6.77 -20.48 -3.96
N GLN A 105 5.86 -21.18 -3.27
CA GLN A 105 5.81 -21.23 -1.81
C GLN A 105 7.01 -21.95 -1.20
N GLU A 106 7.39 -23.11 -1.76
CA GLU A 106 8.58 -23.88 -1.37
C GLU A 106 9.87 -23.05 -1.52
N ASN A 107 10.02 -22.32 -2.63
CA ASN A 107 11.17 -21.45 -2.87
C ASN A 107 11.25 -20.28 -1.86
N ILE A 108 10.09 -19.76 -1.44
CA ILE A 108 10.03 -18.68 -0.44
C ILE A 108 10.39 -19.23 0.93
N GLU A 109 9.85 -20.39 1.32
CA GLU A 109 10.19 -21.04 2.59
C GLU A 109 11.67 -21.39 2.69
N GLU A 110 12.25 -21.93 1.61
CA GLU A 110 13.68 -22.25 1.55
C GLU A 110 14.54 -20.98 1.71
N ARG A 111 14.14 -19.88 1.07
CA ARG A 111 14.81 -18.58 1.20
C ARG A 111 14.68 -18.00 2.61
N LEU A 112 13.51 -18.13 3.25
CA LEU A 112 13.28 -17.66 4.61
C LEU A 112 14.07 -18.48 5.65
N LYS A 113 14.17 -19.80 5.48
CA LYS A 113 15.05 -20.67 6.28
C LYS A 113 16.52 -20.28 6.12
N GLY A 114 16.98 -20.04 4.88
CA GLY A 114 18.35 -19.59 4.60
C GLY A 114 18.69 -18.22 5.20
N LEU A 115 17.68 -17.39 5.48
CA LEU A 115 17.82 -16.09 6.13
C LEU A 115 17.56 -16.15 7.65
N GLY A 116 17.19 -17.31 8.21
CA GLY A 116 16.95 -17.51 9.64
C GLY A 116 15.61 -16.96 10.17
N TYR A 117 14.64 -16.72 9.29
CA TYR A 117 13.30 -16.26 9.68
C TYR A 117 12.31 -17.41 9.96
N LEU A 118 12.69 -18.64 9.60
CA LEU A 118 11.93 -19.90 9.80
C LEU A 118 12.87 -21.01 10.26
#